data_AF-A0A9E3SD19-F1
#
_entry.id   AF-A0A9E3SD19-F1
#
_cell.length_a   1.000
_cell.length_b   1.000
_cell.length_c   1.000
_cell.angle_alpha   90.00
_cell.angle_beta   90.00
_cell.angle_gamma   90.00
#
_symmetry.space_group_name_H-M   'P 1'
#
loop_
_entity.id
_entity.type
_entity.pdbx_description
1 polymer ?
#
loop_
_entity_poly.entity_id
_entity_poly.type
_entity_poly.pdbx_seq_one_letter_code
_entity_poly.pdbx_strand_id
1 'polypeptide(L)'
;MSEKKTESLIKGRVIRSTGSWYTVMSGDNIIRNCRLRGKYRLQGLRTTNPVAVGDLVHFKIEPGKETGVIEQIEDRTNVIVRKSTNLSRAAHVIASNLDQALLVVT
;
A
#
# COMPACT_ATOMS: atom_id res chain seq x y z
N MET A 1 -34.27 -0.59 3.59
CA MET A 1 -33.08 -1.38 4.01
C MET A 1 -32.14 -1.37 2.83
N SER A 2 -31.04 -0.63 2.93
CA SER A 2 -30.21 -0.23 1.77
C SER A 2 -29.27 -1.37 1.37
N GLU A 3 -29.45 -1.87 0.14
CA GLU A 3 -28.59 -2.85 -0.51
C GLU A 3 -27.17 -2.29 -0.61
N LYS A 4 -26.22 -2.86 0.13
CA LYS A 4 -24.79 -2.60 -0.09
C LYS A 4 -24.40 -3.26 -1.41
N LYS A 5 -24.36 -2.47 -2.47
CA LYS A 5 -23.74 -2.83 -3.75
C LYS A 5 -22.29 -3.25 -3.47
N THR A 6 -22.00 -4.53 -3.53
CA THR A 6 -20.63 -5.06 -3.48
C THR A 6 -19.91 -4.61 -4.74
N GLU A 7 -19.32 -3.41 -4.70
CA GLU A 7 -18.33 -3.02 -5.70
C GLU A 7 -17.16 -4.00 -5.62
N SER A 8 -16.88 -4.71 -6.72
CA SER A 8 -15.80 -5.69 -6.78
C SER A 8 -14.47 -4.99 -6.51
N LEU A 9 -13.83 -5.35 -5.40
CA LEU A 9 -12.50 -4.86 -5.08
C LEU A 9 -11.47 -5.57 -5.96
N ILE A 10 -10.62 -4.79 -6.62
CA ILE A 10 -9.55 -5.28 -7.49
C ILE A 10 -8.31 -5.50 -6.62
N LYS A 11 -7.70 -6.68 -6.72
CA LYS A 11 -6.42 -6.99 -6.07
C LYS A 11 -5.27 -6.45 -6.91
N GLY A 12 -4.26 -5.88 -6.25
CA GLY A 12 -3.03 -5.44 -6.90
C GLY A 12 -1.87 -5.26 -5.93
N ARG A 13 -0.68 -5.03 -6.49
CA ARG A 13 0.56 -4.81 -5.75
C ARG A 13 1.00 -3.36 -5.85
N VAL A 14 1.40 -2.77 -4.74
CA VAL A 14 1.96 -1.42 -4.70
C VAL A 14 3.37 -1.45 -5.28
N ILE A 15 3.59 -0.73 -6.39
CA ILE A 15 4.90 -0.66 -7.07
C ILE A 15 5.61 0.68 -6.85
N ARG A 16 4.88 1.71 -6.41
CA ARG A 16 5.43 3.04 -6.11
C ARG A 16 4.63 3.72 -5.01
N SER A 17 5.30 4.45 -4.13
CA SER A 17 4.69 5.28 -3.08
C SER A 17 5.29 6.68 -3.14
N THR A 18 4.52 7.66 -3.60
CA THR A 18 4.95 9.07 -3.69
C THR A 18 3.94 9.96 -2.95
N GLY A 19 4.31 10.42 -1.75
CA GLY A 19 3.44 11.27 -0.93
C GLY A 19 2.16 10.55 -0.52
N SER A 20 0.99 11.08 -0.92
CA SER A 20 -0.33 10.50 -0.65
C SER A 20 -0.82 9.52 -1.72
N TRP A 21 -0.01 9.29 -2.76
CA TRP A 21 -0.35 8.47 -3.91
C TRP A 21 0.45 7.17 -3.95
N TYR A 22 -0.24 6.11 -4.29
CA TYR A 22 0.30 4.76 -4.42
C TYR A 22 -0.01 4.26 -5.83
N THR A 23 1.02 3.91 -6.59
CA THR A 23 0.82 3.27 -7.89
C THR A 23 0.65 1.78 -7.64
N VAL A 24 -0.50 1.23 -8.05
CA VAL A 24 -0.87 -0.17 -7.87
C VAL A 24 -0.94 -0.84 -9.23
N MET A 25 -0.26 -1.99 -9.34
CA MET A 25 -0.33 -2.87 -10.50
C MET A 25 -1.29 -4.02 -10.19
N SER A 26 -2.37 -4.12 -10.95
CA SER A 26 -3.33 -5.24 -10.86
C SER A 26 -2.79 -6.51 -11.53
N GLY A 27 -3.45 -7.65 -11.30
CA GLY A 27 -3.07 -8.93 -11.91
C GLY A 27 -3.01 -8.91 -13.44
N ASP A 28 -3.80 -8.05 -14.08
CA ASP A 28 -3.85 -7.88 -15.54
C ASP A 28 -2.75 -6.92 -16.06
N ASN A 29 -1.73 -6.62 -15.24
CA ASN A 29 -0.68 -5.63 -15.50
C ASN A 29 -1.18 -4.19 -15.73
N ILE A 30 -2.44 -3.90 -15.40
CA ILE A 30 -2.97 -2.53 -15.46
C ILE A 30 -2.43 -1.76 -14.26
N ILE A 31 -1.81 -0.61 -14.54
CA ILE A 31 -1.23 0.29 -13.54
C ILE A 31 -2.22 1.43 -13.27
N ARG A 32 -2.52 1.68 -11.99
CA ARG A 32 -3.40 2.78 -11.57
C ARG A 32 -2.84 3.54 -10.38
N ASN A 33 -3.10 4.84 -10.36
CA ASN A 33 -2.79 5.67 -9.19
C ASN A 33 -3.93 5.59 -8.19
N CYS A 34 -3.60 5.20 -6.98
CA CYS A 34 -4.56 5.00 -5.89
C CYS A 34 -4.21 5.87 -4.69
N ARG A 35 -5.22 6.20 -3.89
CA ARG A 35 -5.06 6.81 -2.56
C ARG A 35 -5.56 5.86 -1.49
N LEU A 36 -5.00 5.97 -0.30
CA LEU A 36 -5.51 5.22 0.84
C LEU A 36 -6.82 5.83 1.33
N ARG A 37 -7.84 5.00 1.57
CA ARG A 37 -9.09 5.46 2.21
C ARG A 37 -8.78 6.10 3.56
N GLY A 38 -9.31 7.30 3.79
CA GLY A 38 -9.01 8.13 4.97
C GLY A 38 -9.23 7.44 6.34
N LYS A 39 -10.08 6.41 6.41
CA LYS A 39 -10.34 5.63 7.63
C LYS A 39 -9.09 4.93 8.18
N TYR A 40 -8.13 4.55 7.32
CA TYR A 40 -6.86 3.92 7.76
C TYR A 40 -5.90 4.89 8.45
N ARG A 41 -6.05 6.21 8.22
CA ARG A 41 -5.21 7.22 8.88
C ARG A 41 -5.52 7.34 10.38
N LEU A 42 -6.72 6.91 10.80
CA LEU A 42 -7.24 7.03 12.17
C LEU A 42 -6.94 5.82 13.06
N GLN A 43 -6.48 4.69 12.50
CA GLN A 43 -6.24 3.45 13.26
C GLN A 43 -4.89 3.39 14.00
N GLY A 44 -4.25 4.54 14.27
CA GLY A 44 -3.08 4.58 15.15
C GLY A 44 -1.86 3.82 14.63
N LEU A 45 -1.73 3.65 13.31
CA LEU A 45 -0.52 3.08 12.72
C LEU A 45 0.69 3.93 13.12
N ARG A 46 1.57 3.33 13.94
CA ARG A 46 2.82 3.94 14.44
C ARG A 46 3.86 4.21 13.35
N THR A 47 3.55 3.87 12.10
CA THR A 47 4.36 4.06 10.91
C THR A 47 3.87 5.27 10.11
N THR A 48 4.77 6.20 9.81
CA THR A 48 4.51 7.43 9.03
C THR A 48 3.95 7.19 7.63
N ASN A 49 4.11 5.98 7.09
CA ASN A 49 3.52 5.55 5.84
C ASN A 49 2.81 4.19 6.07
N PRO A 50 1.47 4.14 6.09
CA PRO A 50 0.73 2.90 6.35
C PRO A 50 0.88 1.87 5.22
N VAL A 51 1.18 2.32 4.00
CA VAL A 51 1.36 1.48 2.81
C VAL A 51 2.81 1.60 2.33
N ALA A 52 3.45 0.47 2.09
CA ALA A 52 4.81 0.36 1.57
C ALA A 52 4.81 -0.25 0.16
N VAL A 53 5.93 -0.07 -0.55
CA VAL A 53 6.14 -0.78 -1.83
C VAL A 53 6.21 -2.29 -1.56
N GLY A 54 5.52 -3.07 -2.38
CA GLY A 54 5.39 -4.51 -2.23
C GLY A 54 4.11 -4.96 -1.50
N ASP A 55 3.38 -4.05 -0.86
CA ASP A 55 2.09 -4.36 -0.24
C ASP A 55 1.07 -4.87 -1.26
N LEU A 56 0.36 -5.93 -0.89
CA LEU A 56 -0.83 -6.40 -1.60
C LEU A 56 -2.05 -5.65 -1.07
N VAL A 57 -2.82 -5.08 -1.97
CA VAL A 57 -3.95 -4.21 -1.64
C VAL A 57 -5.18 -4.55 -2.46
N HIS A 58 -6.33 -4.31 -1.86
CA HIS A 58 -7.62 -4.32 -2.52
C HIS A 58 -8.08 -2.88 -2.71
N PHE A 59 -8.31 -2.49 -3.96
CA PHE A 59 -8.71 -1.13 -4.31
C PHE A 59 -9.91 -1.13 -5.25
N LYS A 60 -10.63 -0.02 -5.28
CA LYS A 60 -11.68 0.22 -6.27
C LYS A 60 -11.38 1.45 -7.09
N ILE A 61 -11.91 1.50 -8.30
CA ILE A 61 -11.81 2.67 -9.18
C ILE A 61 -12.87 3.68 -8.73
N GLU A 62 -12.49 4.95 -8.68
CA GLU A 62 -13.45 6.02 -8.39
C GLU A 62 -14.37 6.23 -9.62
N PRO A 63 -15.71 6.34 -9.44
CA PRO A 63 -16.62 6.61 -10.54
C PRO A 63 -16.23 7.90 -11.28
N GLY A 64 -16.05 7.81 -12.60
CA GLY A 64 -15.71 8.95 -13.45
C GLY A 64 -14.25 9.45 -13.34
N LYS A 65 -13.35 8.68 -12.70
CA LYS A 65 -11.91 8.99 -12.64
C LYS A 65 -11.07 7.79 -13.03
N GLU A 66 -9.82 8.05 -13.42
CA GLU A 66 -8.80 7.02 -13.65
C GLU A 66 -8.06 6.62 -12.35
N THR A 67 -8.43 7.23 -11.22
CA THR A 67 -7.81 7.01 -9.92
C THR A 67 -8.58 5.99 -9.09
N GLY A 68 -7.87 5.31 -8.20
CA GLY A 68 -8.44 4.32 -7.29
C GLY A 68 -8.38 4.71 -5.81
N VAL A 69 -9.14 4.01 -5.00
CA VAL A 69 -9.09 4.08 -3.54
C VAL A 69 -8.78 2.70 -2.98
N ILE A 70 -7.68 2.59 -2.25
CA ILE A 70 -7.30 1.39 -1.49
C ILE A 70 -8.25 1.29 -0.31
N GLU A 71 -8.98 0.17 -0.26
CA GLU A 71 -9.94 -0.16 0.80
C GLU A 71 -9.37 -1.12 1.84
N GLN A 72 -8.42 -1.98 1.46
CA GLN A 72 -7.82 -2.95 2.35
C GLN A 72 -6.37 -3.23 1.95
N ILE A 73 -5.54 -3.52 2.95
CA ILE A 73 -4.15 -3.96 2.80
C ILE A 73 -4.11 -5.39 3.35
N GLU A 74 -3.55 -6.32 2.60
CA GLU A 74 -3.34 -7.70 3.07
C GLU A 74 -2.18 -7.76 4.07
N ASP A 75 -2.15 -8.83 4.88
CA ASP A 75 -1.06 -9.04 5.83
C ASP A 75 0.28 -9.23 5.11
N ARG A 76 1.33 -8.64 5.69
CA ARG A 76 2.69 -8.71 5.13
C ARG A 76 3.37 -10.01 5.55
N THR A 77 4.00 -10.70 4.60
CA THR A 77 4.81 -11.90 4.90
C THR A 77 6.18 -11.55 5.47
N ASN A 78 6.75 -10.42 5.03
CA ASN A 78 8.00 -9.88 5.53
C ASN A 78 8.06 -8.35 5.36
N VAL A 79 9.03 -7.72 6.02
CA VAL A 79 9.25 -6.27 5.98
C VAL A 79 10.74 -5.93 6.01
N ILE A 80 11.13 -4.91 5.24
CA ILE A 80 12.40 -4.19 5.42
C ILE A 80 12.09 -2.89 6.15
N VAL A 81 12.71 -2.71 7.31
CA VAL A 81 12.54 -1.51 8.13
C VAL A 81 13.84 -0.71 8.24
N ARG A 82 13.75 0.62 8.13
CA ARG A 82 14.84 1.54 8.47
C ARG A 82 14.62 2.08 9.87
N LYS A 83 15.65 1.98 10.70
CA LYS A 83 15.70 2.67 12.00
C LYS A 83 15.93 4.17 11.76
N SER A 84 15.13 5.03 12.41
CA SER A 84 15.39 6.47 12.42
C SER A 84 16.73 6.75 13.09
N THR A 85 17.51 7.69 12.56
CA THR A 85 18.79 8.13 13.13
C THR A 85 18.61 8.83 14.47
N ASN A 86 17.45 9.41 14.72
CA ASN A 86 17.17 10.18 15.94
C ASN A 86 16.15 9.41 16.80
N LEU A 87 16.68 8.57 17.72
CA LEU A 87 16.15 7.73 18.84
C LEU A 87 14.63 7.59 19.13
N SER A 88 13.76 8.04 18.25
CA SER A 88 12.31 7.94 18.31
C SER A 88 11.92 6.59 17.73
N ARG A 89 11.10 5.86 18.48
CA ARG A 89 10.70 4.45 18.29
C ARG A 89 9.92 4.16 16.98
N ALA A 90 9.94 5.04 15.99
CA ALA A 90 9.27 4.86 14.71
C ALA A 90 10.23 4.20 13.71
N ALA A 91 10.10 2.88 13.54
CA ALA A 91 10.68 2.17 12.40
C ALA A 91 9.87 2.51 11.14
N HIS A 92 10.54 2.86 10.03
CA HIS A 92 9.87 3.12 8.76
C HIS A 92 9.97 1.88 7.88
N VAL A 93 8.82 1.31 7.49
CA VAL A 93 8.78 0.22 6.50
C VAL A 93 9.16 0.80 5.13
N ILE A 94 10.23 0.28 4.53
CA ILE A 94 10.71 0.68 3.21
C ILE A 94 10.05 -0.18 2.13
N ALA A 95 9.98 -1.48 2.37
CA ALA A 95 9.42 -2.47 1.46
C ALA A 95 8.85 -3.67 2.22
N SER A 96 7.95 -4.42 1.57
CA SER A 96 7.30 -5.61 2.11
C SER A 96 7.12 -6.70 1.05
N ASN A 97 6.84 -7.92 1.50
CA ASN A 97 6.54 -9.07 0.64
C ASN A 97 7.63 -9.32 -0.42
N LEU A 98 8.90 -9.23 -0.04
CA LEU A 98 10.02 -9.47 -0.95
C LEU A 98 10.39 -10.94 -0.98
N ASP A 99 10.57 -11.50 -2.17
CA ASP A 99 10.93 -12.91 -2.35
C ASP A 99 12.44 -13.13 -2.41
N GLN A 100 13.21 -12.08 -2.77
CA GLN A 100 14.65 -12.13 -2.98
C GLN A 100 15.33 -10.83 -2.54
N ALA A 101 16.59 -10.93 -2.11
CA ALA A 101 17.48 -9.81 -1.85
C ALA A 101 18.83 -10.07 -2.50
N LEU A 102 19.37 -9.08 -3.22
CA LEU A 102 20.68 -9.15 -3.83
C LEU A 102 21.65 -8.23 -3.07
N LEU A 103 22.69 -8.82 -2.50
CA LEU A 103 23.77 -8.08 -1.85
C LEU A 103 24.89 -7.85 -2.87
N VAL A 104 25.15 -6.58 -3.19
CA VAL A 104 26.25 -6.17 -4.07
C VAL A 104 27.33 -5.56 -3.20
N VAL A 105 28.54 -6.10 -3.27
CA VAL A 105 29.72 -5.63 -2.52
C VAL A 105 30.89 -5.46 -3.49
N THR A 106 31.80 -4.57 -3.12
CA THR A 106 33.02 -4.24 -3.89
C THR A 106 34.25 -4.62 -3.09
#